data_AF-A0A1I2EI44-F1
#
_entry.id   AF-A0A1I2EI44-F1
#
_cell.length_a   1.000
_cell.length_b   1.000
_cell.length_c   1.000
_cell.angle_alpha   90.00
_cell.angle_beta   90.00
_cell.angle_gamma   90.00
#
_symmetry.space_group_name_H-M   'P 1'
#
loop_
_entity.id
_entity.type
_entity.pdbx_description
1 polymer ?
#
loop_
_entity_poly.entity_id
_entity_poly.type
_entity_poly.pdbx_seq_one_letter_code
_entity_poly.pdbx_strand_id
1 'polypeptide(L)'
;MPSYRLLAGCTTVLEVFDVEDDRQAIDYARQLSVDFPWEPRTFQTRWGYFLLERRDGYLWQMLFAWVPQGQSAKCPERPERGS
;
A
#
# COMPACT_ATOMS: atom_id res chain seq x y z
N MET A 1 11.49 18.31 -8.09
CA MET A 1 11.26 16.90 -7.71
C MET A 1 9.80 16.77 -7.28
N PRO A 2 9.05 15.78 -7.80
CA PRO A 2 7.72 15.47 -7.31
C PRO A 2 7.79 14.97 -5.87
N SER A 3 6.75 15.27 -5.10
CA SER A 3 6.61 14.82 -3.71
C SER A 3 5.55 13.74 -3.65
N TYR A 4 5.78 12.72 -2.84
CA TYR A 4 4.89 11.57 -2.72
C TYR A 4 4.47 11.38 -1.28
N ARG A 5 3.27 10.85 -1.09
CA ARG A 5 2.79 10.41 0.22
C ARG A 5 2.31 8.97 0.14
N LEU A 6 2.78 8.16 1.08
CA LEU A 6 2.23 6.84 1.34
C LEU A 6 1.14 6.96 2.39
N LEU A 7 -0.04 6.42 2.12
CA LEU A 7 -1.16 6.40 3.04
C LEU A 7 -1.51 4.97 3.45
N ALA A 8 -1.94 4.80 4.70
CA ALA A 8 -2.76 3.68 5.14
C ALA A 8 -4.25 4.02 4.97
N GLY A 9 -4.96 3.17 4.23
CA GLY A 9 -6.31 3.46 3.76
C GLY A 9 -6.34 4.73 2.91
N CYS A 10 -7.39 5.55 3.07
CA CYS A 10 -7.59 6.75 2.25
C CYS A 10 -7.24 8.08 2.93
N THR A 11 -6.81 8.07 4.19
CA THR A 11 -6.69 9.31 4.99
C THR A 11 -5.43 9.39 5.84
N THR A 12 -4.84 8.26 6.25
CA THR A 12 -3.73 8.26 7.21
C THR A 12 -2.41 8.33 6.45
N VAL A 13 -1.72 9.47 6.49
CA VAL A 13 -0.38 9.61 5.90
C VAL A 13 0.63 8.88 6.79
N LEU A 14 1.36 7.94 6.21
CA LEU A 14 2.43 7.19 6.88
C LEU A 14 3.78 7.86 6.71
N GLU A 15 4.08 8.29 5.48
CA GLU A 15 5.37 8.86 5.11
C GLU A 15 5.20 9.85 3.95
N VAL A 16 6.05 10.87 3.90
CA VAL A 16 6.17 11.82 2.78
C VAL A 16 7.61 11.84 2.30
N PHE A 17 7.83 11.63 1.01
CA PHE A 17 9.17 11.50 0.45
C PHE A 17 9.26 12.07 -0.97
N ASP A 18 10.47 12.45 -1.38
CA ASP A 18 10.76 12.99 -2.71
C ASP A 18 11.66 12.03 -3.48
N VAL A 19 11.29 11.70 -4.71
CA VAL A 19 12.06 10.82 -5.62
C VAL A 19 11.96 11.34 -7.05
N GLU A 20 12.79 10.81 -7.94
CA GLU A 20 12.92 11.33 -9.31
C GLU A 20 11.72 10.99 -10.20
N ASP A 21 11.18 9.78 -10.05
CA ASP A 21 10.09 9.28 -10.89
C ASP A 21 9.11 8.36 -10.15
N ASP A 22 7.98 8.09 -10.82
CA ASP A 22 6.88 7.29 -10.30
C ASP A 22 7.28 5.84 -10.01
N ARG A 23 8.23 5.28 -10.78
CA ARG A 23 8.67 3.89 -10.61
C ARG A 23 9.48 3.76 -9.32
N GLN A 24 10.41 4.67 -9.08
CA GLN A 24 11.16 4.74 -7.84
C GLN A 24 10.23 4.97 -6.64
N ALA A 25 9.19 5.78 -6.80
CA ALA A 25 8.21 6.03 -5.75
C ALA A 25 7.43 4.75 -5.39
N ILE A 26 7.00 3.98 -6.39
CA ILE A 26 6.27 2.72 -6.18
C ILE A 26 7.16 1.69 -5.47
N ASP A 27 8.41 1.53 -5.91
CA ASP A 27 9.33 0.56 -5.31
C ASP A 27 9.68 0.94 -3.86
N TYR A 28 9.91 2.22 -3.59
CA TYR A 28 10.15 2.71 -2.22
C TYR A 28 8.93 2.56 -1.33
N ALA A 29 7.74 2.92 -1.82
CA ALA A 29 6.51 2.79 -1.06
C ALA A 29 6.17 1.32 -0.75
N ARG A 30 6.51 0.38 -1.64
CA ARG A 30 6.40 -1.06 -1.37
C ARG A 30 7.31 -1.50 -0.24
N GLN A 31 8.57 -1.08 -0.23
CA GLN A 31 9.50 -1.41 0.85
C GLN A 31 8.97 -0.88 2.19
N LEU A 32 8.59 0.39 2.24
CA LEU A 32 7.98 0.99 3.43
C LEU A 32 6.74 0.21 3.88
N SER A 33 5.85 -0.17 2.95
CA SER A 33 4.61 -0.89 3.28
C SER A 33 4.82 -2.24 3.97
N VAL A 34 5.97 -2.88 3.75
CA VAL A 34 6.35 -4.15 4.41
C VAL A 34 6.74 -3.92 5.87
N ASP A 35 7.39 -2.79 6.17
CA ASP A 35 7.89 -2.47 7.52
C ASP A 35 6.78 -2.08 8.50
N PHE A 36 5.60 -1.73 8.00
CA PHE A 36 4.45 -1.45 8.84
C PHE A 36 3.65 -2.74 9.10
N PRO A 37 3.51 -3.19 10.36
CA PRO A 37 2.62 -4.29 10.72
C PRO A 37 1.16 -3.80 10.73
N TRP A 38 0.26 -4.53 10.06
CA TRP A 38 -1.17 -4.18 9.99
C TRP A 38 -2.02 -5.21 10.68
N GLU A 39 -3.08 -4.77 11.35
CA GLU A 39 -4.16 -5.67 11.72
C GLU A 39 -5.11 -5.83 10.52
N PRO A 40 -5.46 -7.06 10.10
CA PRO A 40 -6.36 -7.32 8.97
C PRO A 40 -7.76 -6.68 9.09
N ARG A 41 -8.11 -6.14 10.27
CA ARG A 41 -9.43 -5.60 10.56
C ARG A 41 -9.54 -4.09 10.37
N THR A 42 -8.45 -3.36 10.21
CA THR A 42 -8.47 -1.89 10.31
C THR A 42 -8.91 -1.17 9.03
N PHE A 43 -8.84 -1.79 7.84
CA PHE A 43 -9.11 -1.07 6.59
C PHE A 43 -9.76 -1.96 5.52
N GLN A 44 -11.10 -2.07 5.56
CA GLN A 44 -11.88 -2.50 4.39
C GLN A 44 -12.11 -1.29 3.49
N THR A 45 -11.14 -0.91 2.65
CA THR A 45 -11.34 0.16 1.66
C THR A 45 -11.34 -0.36 0.24
N ARG A 46 -12.17 0.27 -0.61
CA ARG A 46 -12.30 0.00 -2.05
C ARG A 46 -10.97 0.10 -2.82
N TRP A 47 -9.96 0.73 -2.24
CA TRP A 47 -8.71 1.10 -2.90
C TRP A 47 -7.47 0.38 -2.33
N GLY A 48 -7.64 -0.66 -1.51
CA GLY A 48 -6.51 -1.40 -0.90
C GLY A 48 -6.13 -0.90 0.51
N TYR A 49 -5.08 -1.49 1.09
CA TYR A 49 -4.57 -1.08 2.41
C TYR A 49 -3.65 0.13 2.31
N PHE A 50 -2.97 0.27 1.18
CA PHE A 50 -2.03 1.35 0.94
C PHE A 50 -2.36 2.12 -0.30
N LEU A 51 -2.24 3.43 -0.21
CA LEU A 51 -2.33 4.35 -1.35
C LEU A 51 -1.04 5.12 -1.48
N LEU A 52 -0.56 5.24 -2.70
CA LEU A 52 0.52 6.16 -3.05
C LEU A 52 -0.10 7.31 -3.83
N GLU A 53 0.14 8.53 -3.35
CA GLU A 53 -0.23 9.73 -4.07
C GLU A 53 1.00 10.53 -4.44
N ARG A 54 0.92 11.18 -5.61
CA ARG A 54 1.92 12.11 -6.13
C ARG A 54 1.39 13.53 -6.06
N ARG A 55 2.28 14.47 -5.73
CA ARG A 55 2.03 15.90 -5.80
C ARG A 55 2.60 16.48 -7.09
N ASP A 56 1.71 16.98 -7.92
CA ASP A 56 2.05 17.82 -9.07
C ASP A 56 1.53 19.24 -8.83
N GLY A 57 2.45 20.17 -8.58
CA GLY A 57 2.11 21.54 -8.18
C GLY A 57 1.42 21.59 -6.81
N TYR A 58 0.14 21.95 -6.79
CA TYR A 58 -0.65 22.10 -5.55
C TYR A 58 -1.62 20.93 -5.29
N LEU A 59 -1.74 19.99 -6.23
CA LEU A 59 -2.72 18.92 -6.15
C LEU A 59 -2.03 17.60 -5.85
N TRP A 60 -2.63 16.85 -4.93
CA TRP A 60 -2.30 15.45 -4.70
C TRP A 60 -3.21 14.57 -5.54
N GLN A 61 -2.62 13.63 -6.27
CA GLN A 61 -3.32 12.70 -7.14
C GLN A 61 -2.96 11.27 -6.76
N MET A 62 -3.96 10.40 -6.72
CA MET A 62 -3.75 8.98 -6.54
C MET A 62 -2.98 8.42 -7.73
N LEU A 63 -1.82 7.83 -7.44
CA LEU A 63 -0.98 7.17 -8.43
C LEU A 63 -1.20 5.65 -8.40
N PHE A 64 -1.25 5.05 -7.21
CA PHE A 64 -1.34 3.60 -7.06
C PHE A 64 -1.99 3.16 -5.74
N ALA A 65 -2.51 1.93 -5.73
CA ALA A 65 -3.26 1.33 -4.64
C ALA A 65 -2.92 -0.16 -4.53
N TRP A 66 -2.59 -0.66 -3.34
CA TRP A 66 -2.35 -2.11 -3.17
C TRP A 66 -2.54 -2.63 -1.75
N VAL A 67 -2.41 -3.95 -1.65
CA VAL A 67 -2.35 -4.74 -0.42
C VAL A 67 -0.99 -5.46 -0.42
N PRO A 68 -0.18 -5.42 0.65
CA PRO A 68 1.09 -6.13 0.67
C PRO A 68 0.84 -7.63 0.50
N GLN A 69 1.60 -8.26 -0.39
CA GLN A 69 1.62 -9.72 -0.48
C GLN A 69 2.39 -10.26 0.73
N GLY A 70 1.67 -10.68 1.77
CA GLY A 70 2.33 -11.23 2.96
C GLY A 70 1.52 -11.45 4.22
N GLN A 71 0.24 -11.06 4.29
CA GLN A 71 -0.59 -11.32 5.48
C GLN A 71 -2.05 -11.70 5.17
N SER A 72 -2.33 -12.28 3.99
CA SER A 72 -3.44 -13.23 3.96
C SER A 72 -2.97 -14.43 4.76
N ALA A 73 -3.52 -14.60 5.97
CA ALA A 73 -3.47 -15.86 6.68
C ALA A 73 -3.67 -16.97 5.64
N LYS A 74 -2.76 -17.96 5.66
CA LYS A 74 -2.94 -19.21 4.94
C LYS A 74 -4.43 -19.55 4.94
N CYS A 75 -5.10 -19.54 3.79
CA CYS A 75 -6.32 -20.32 3.66
C CYS A 75 -5.92 -21.71 4.16
N PRO A 76 -6.52 -22.26 5.23
CA PRO A 76 -6.21 -23.61 5.61
C PRO A 76 -6.49 -24.47 4.38
N GLU A 77 -5.48 -25.19 3.92
CA GLU A 77 -5.61 -26.17 2.86
C GLU A 77 -6.85 -26.99 3.17
N ARG A 78 -7.81 -26.93 2.25
CA ARG A 78 -9.01 -27.76 2.32
C ARG A 78 -8.48 -29.20 2.40
N PRO A 79 -8.78 -29.97 3.45
CA PRO A 79 -8.22 -31.30 3.56
C PRO A 79 -8.59 -32.08 2.31
N GLU A 80 -7.57 -32.68 1.68
CA GLU A 80 -7.74 -33.59 0.57
C GLU A 80 -8.79 -34.63 0.98
N ARG A 81 -9.93 -34.65 0.28
CA ARG A 81 -10.89 -35.73 0.44
C ARG A 81 -10.24 -36.97 -0.17
N GLY A 82 -9.58 -37.76 0.68
CA GLY A 82 -9.24 -39.12 0.34
C GLY A 82 -10.52 -39.92 0.10
N SER A 83 -10.59 -40.56 -1.05
CA SER A 83 -11.16 -41.90 -1.31
C SER A 83 -11.01 -42.22 -2.79
#